data_AF-A0A939RTI4-F1
#
_entry.id   AF-A0A939RTI4-F1
#
_cell.length_a   1.000
_cell.length_b   1.000
_cell.length_c   1.000
_cell.angle_alpha   90.00
_cell.angle_beta   90.00
_cell.angle_gamma   90.00
#
_symmetry.space_group_name_H-M   'P 1'
#
loop_
_entity.id
_entity.type
_entity.pdbx_description
1 polymer ?
#
loop_
_entity_poly.entity_id
_entity_poly.type
_entity_poly.pdbx_seq_one_letter_code
_entity_poly.pdbx_strand_id
1 'polypeptide(L)'
;MGVLDKFEKGVERVVSTAFAKAFRSEVKPVELASALRREVDDRAAVVGRDRTVVPNEFTIELSEADHAQVESWGAEPLADELAANVTEHATSQRYAFVGPVTVSFTESAELETGRFLIRSATVRGAVAPATAVAASARHPLVDIDGQRYLLTGPVTVIGRGSEADIIVDDPGISRRHLEIRVTPDGVVATDLGSTNGTFVEGHQVPAATLVDGNTLTIGRTRILFWTGADEDEDR
;
A
#
# COMPACT_ATOMS: atom_id res chain seq x y z
N MET A 1 -10.12 16.65 -4.61
CA MET A 1 -11.16 17.02 -5.59
C MET A 1 -10.89 16.19 -6.84
N GLY A 2 -11.37 14.94 -6.81
CA GLY A 2 -10.91 13.86 -7.68
C GLY A 2 -11.48 13.91 -9.09
N VAL A 3 -10.92 13.12 -9.99
CA VAL A 3 -11.40 12.91 -11.35
C VAL A 3 -12.83 12.36 -11.38
N LEU A 4 -13.28 11.69 -10.31
CA LEU A 4 -14.70 11.37 -10.08
C LEU A 4 -15.61 12.61 -9.98
N ASP A 5 -15.21 13.70 -9.32
CA ASP A 5 -16.01 14.96 -9.24
C ASP A 5 -16.11 15.67 -10.60
N LYS A 6 -15.07 15.53 -11.43
CA LYS A 6 -15.08 16.00 -12.83
C LYS A 6 -15.92 15.09 -13.73
N PHE A 7 -15.97 13.79 -13.47
CA PHE A 7 -16.84 12.85 -14.17
C PHE A 7 -18.30 13.07 -13.80
N GLU A 8 -18.61 13.28 -12.52
CA GLU A 8 -19.96 13.58 -12.01
C GLU A 8 -20.50 14.90 -12.60
N LYS A 9 -19.68 15.96 -12.64
CA LYS A 9 -20.01 17.23 -13.33
C LYS A 9 -20.05 17.14 -14.86
N GLY A 10 -19.49 16.08 -15.45
CA GLY A 10 -19.57 15.79 -16.88
C GLY A 10 -20.85 15.02 -17.24
N VAL A 11 -21.27 14.12 -16.37
CA VAL A 11 -22.48 13.29 -16.53
C VAL A 11 -23.76 14.10 -16.35
N GLU A 12 -23.78 15.14 -15.50
CA GLU A 12 -24.96 16.01 -15.36
C GLU A 12 -25.30 16.86 -16.61
N ARG A 13 -24.36 17.05 -17.55
CA ARG A 13 -24.60 17.89 -18.74
C ARG A 13 -24.95 17.12 -20.01
N VAL A 14 -24.84 15.79 -20.01
CA VAL A 14 -25.09 14.98 -21.22
C VAL A 14 -25.85 13.70 -20.85
N VAL A 15 -27.04 13.84 -20.28
CA VAL A 15 -28.06 12.80 -20.39
C VAL A 15 -29.30 13.38 -21.03
N SER A 16 -29.27 13.46 -22.36
CA SER A 16 -30.39 12.97 -23.17
C SER A 16 -29.98 13.01 -24.65
N THR A 17 -30.21 11.90 -25.34
CA THR A 17 -30.41 11.83 -26.80
C THR A 17 -29.22 11.46 -27.70
N ALA A 18 -27.95 11.57 -27.31
CA ALA A 18 -26.84 11.28 -28.26
C ALA A 18 -26.00 10.00 -28.02
N PHE A 19 -26.23 9.23 -26.94
CA PHE A 19 -25.35 8.10 -26.57
C PHE A 19 -25.88 6.70 -26.92
N ALA A 20 -27.11 6.58 -27.44
CA ALA A 20 -27.81 5.28 -27.47
C ALA A 20 -27.62 4.44 -28.75
N LYS A 21 -26.71 4.78 -29.69
CA LYS A 21 -26.72 4.09 -31.00
C LYS A 21 -25.40 3.66 -31.65
N ALA A 22 -24.25 3.71 -30.96
CA ALA A 22 -22.99 3.23 -31.57
C ALA A 22 -22.03 2.40 -30.67
N PHE A 23 -22.32 2.18 -29.37
CA PHE A 23 -21.30 1.71 -28.42
C PHE A 23 -21.57 0.32 -27.85
N ARG A 24 -21.44 -0.72 -28.67
CA ARG A 24 -21.67 -2.11 -28.22
C ARG A 24 -20.40 -2.92 -27.92
N SER A 25 -19.21 -2.29 -27.96
CA SER A 25 -17.96 -3.05 -27.99
C SER A 25 -16.75 -2.41 -27.28
N GLU A 26 -16.87 -1.32 -26.52
CA GLU A 26 -15.73 -0.65 -25.88
C GLU A 26 -15.70 -0.89 -24.36
N VAL A 27 -14.50 -0.98 -23.80
CA VAL A 27 -14.29 -1.20 -22.35
C VAL A 27 -14.76 0.02 -21.54
N LYS A 28 -15.50 -0.23 -20.45
CA LYS A 28 -15.96 0.84 -19.55
C LYS A 28 -15.14 0.90 -18.27
N PRO A 29 -14.84 2.10 -17.72
CA PRO A 29 -14.11 2.24 -16.45
C PRO A 29 -14.72 1.47 -15.27
N VAL A 30 -16.06 1.44 -15.19
CA VAL A 30 -16.78 0.72 -14.14
C VAL A 30 -16.62 -0.81 -14.25
N GLU A 31 -16.43 -1.32 -15.47
CA GLU A 31 -16.18 -2.75 -15.72
C GLU A 31 -14.76 -3.12 -15.27
N LEU A 32 -13.76 -2.25 -15.53
CA LEU A 32 -12.39 -2.40 -15.04
C LEU A 32 -12.33 -2.40 -13.51
N ALA A 33 -12.98 -1.43 -12.85
CA ALA A 33 -13.01 -1.35 -11.39
C ALA A 33 -13.64 -2.61 -10.76
N SER A 34 -14.78 -3.05 -11.31
CA SER A 34 -15.47 -4.26 -10.82
C SER A 34 -14.64 -5.52 -11.04
N ALA A 35 -13.95 -5.61 -12.17
CA ALA A 35 -13.08 -6.75 -12.47
C ALA A 35 -11.84 -6.78 -11.58
N LEU A 36 -11.23 -5.62 -11.27
CA LEU A 36 -10.12 -5.54 -10.33
C LEU A 36 -10.52 -5.97 -8.92
N ARG A 37 -11.67 -5.51 -8.40
CA ARG A 37 -12.17 -5.97 -7.08
C ARG A 37 -12.37 -7.49 -7.05
N ARG A 38 -12.94 -8.04 -8.13
CA ARG A 38 -13.12 -9.48 -8.25
C ARG A 38 -11.77 -10.22 -8.30
N GLU A 39 -10.79 -9.73 -9.05
CA GLU A 39 -9.46 -10.33 -9.08
C GLU A 39 -8.79 -10.30 -7.70
N VAL A 40 -8.97 -9.22 -6.93
CA VAL A 40 -8.48 -9.12 -5.54
C VAL A 40 -9.11 -10.20 -4.66
N ASP A 41 -10.43 -10.37 -4.73
CA ASP A 41 -11.15 -11.40 -3.98
C ASP A 41 -10.71 -12.82 -4.39
N ASP A 42 -10.63 -13.09 -5.70
CA ASP A 42 -10.28 -14.39 -6.26
C ASP A 42 -8.82 -14.80 -5.93
N ARG A 43 -7.94 -13.82 -5.72
CA ARG A 43 -6.52 -14.03 -5.38
C ARG A 43 -6.19 -13.88 -3.90
N ALA A 44 -7.19 -13.64 -3.06
CA ALA A 44 -7.03 -13.51 -1.64
C ALA A 44 -6.47 -14.81 -1.03
N ALA A 45 -5.30 -14.71 -0.39
CA ALA A 45 -4.58 -15.84 0.18
C ALA A 45 -4.34 -15.63 1.68
N VAL A 46 -4.73 -16.60 2.50
CA VAL A 46 -4.47 -16.55 3.94
C VAL A 46 -2.98 -16.77 4.20
N VAL A 47 -2.34 -15.83 4.91
CA VAL A 47 -0.94 -15.87 5.31
C VAL A 47 -0.84 -15.71 6.82
N GLY A 48 -0.43 -16.77 7.51
CA GLY A 48 -0.40 -16.81 8.98
C GLY A 48 -1.72 -17.30 9.57
N ARG A 49 -1.99 -16.95 10.85
CA ARG A 49 -3.18 -17.44 11.58
C ARG A 49 -4.43 -16.58 11.36
N ASP A 50 -4.29 -15.28 11.03
CA ASP A 50 -5.44 -14.34 10.98
C ASP A 50 -5.35 -13.23 9.90
N ARG A 51 -4.53 -13.38 8.85
CA ARG A 51 -4.39 -12.33 7.81
C ARG A 51 -4.56 -12.88 6.40
N THR A 52 -5.41 -12.22 5.61
CA THR A 52 -5.59 -12.50 4.18
C THR A 52 -4.84 -11.45 3.36
N VAL A 53 -3.86 -11.91 2.59
CA VAL A 53 -3.03 -11.09 1.71
C VAL A 53 -3.58 -11.14 0.29
N VAL A 54 -3.54 -9.99 -0.39
CA VAL A 54 -4.00 -9.85 -1.77
C VAL A 54 -2.91 -9.23 -2.67
N PRO A 55 -3.00 -9.42 -4.00
CA PRO A 55 -2.09 -8.79 -4.95
C PRO A 55 -2.14 -7.27 -4.86
N ASN A 56 -1.02 -6.61 -5.10
CA ASN A 56 -0.92 -5.15 -5.05
C ASN A 56 -0.41 -4.54 -6.37
N GLU A 57 0.01 -5.35 -7.33
CA GLU A 57 0.35 -4.88 -8.67
C GLU A 57 -0.63 -5.46 -9.68
N PHE A 58 -1.25 -4.59 -10.47
CA PHE A 58 -2.25 -4.95 -11.47
C PHE A 58 -1.88 -4.35 -12.83
N THR A 59 -1.83 -5.20 -13.85
CA THR A 59 -1.69 -4.76 -15.24
C THR A 59 -2.94 -5.16 -16.01
N ILE A 60 -3.61 -4.16 -16.58
CA ILE A 60 -4.79 -4.34 -17.42
C ILE A 60 -4.33 -4.35 -18.88
N GLU A 61 -4.43 -5.50 -19.52
CA GLU A 61 -4.17 -5.64 -20.96
C GLU A 61 -5.43 -5.29 -21.74
N LEU A 62 -5.30 -4.41 -22.72
CA LEU A 62 -6.39 -3.88 -23.55
C LEU A 62 -6.08 -4.06 -25.04
N SER A 63 -7.12 -4.11 -25.87
CA SER A 63 -6.94 -3.98 -27.32
C SER A 63 -6.38 -2.60 -27.68
N GLU A 64 -5.77 -2.45 -28.86
CA GLU A 64 -5.26 -1.15 -29.35
C GLU A 64 -6.32 -0.05 -29.29
N ALA A 65 -7.56 -0.37 -29.69
CA ALA A 65 -8.68 0.58 -29.68
C ALA A 65 -9.11 1.00 -28.26
N ASP A 66 -9.19 0.06 -27.32
CA ASP A 66 -9.56 0.36 -25.93
C ASP A 66 -8.40 1.08 -25.20
N HIS A 67 -7.15 0.74 -25.50
CA HIS A 67 -5.98 1.41 -24.95
C HIS A 67 -5.93 2.88 -25.39
N ALA A 68 -6.13 3.16 -26.69
CA ALA A 68 -6.22 4.52 -27.20
C ALA A 68 -7.37 5.32 -26.56
N GLN A 69 -8.48 4.65 -26.24
CA GLN A 69 -9.59 5.27 -25.52
C GLN A 69 -9.22 5.61 -24.07
N VAL A 70 -8.56 4.71 -23.35
CA VAL A 70 -8.07 4.97 -21.98
C VAL A 70 -7.06 6.13 -21.97
N GLU A 71 -6.15 6.17 -22.93
CA GLU A 71 -5.25 7.31 -23.13
C GLU A 71 -6.01 8.63 -23.32
N SER A 72 -7.11 8.62 -24.08
CA SER A 72 -7.94 9.81 -24.28
C SER A 72 -8.62 10.33 -23.00
N TRP A 73 -8.86 9.44 -22.02
CA TRP A 73 -9.38 9.80 -20.70
C TRP A 73 -8.29 10.25 -19.71
N GLY A 74 -7.03 9.96 -20.02
CA GLY A 74 -5.89 10.07 -19.12
C GLY A 74 -5.65 8.77 -18.38
N ALA A 75 -4.75 7.94 -18.92
CA ALA A 75 -4.42 6.63 -18.38
C ALA A 75 -3.93 6.69 -16.93
N GLU A 76 -3.00 7.62 -16.63
CA GLU A 76 -2.42 7.80 -15.29
C GLU A 76 -3.49 8.18 -14.22
N PRO A 77 -4.32 9.23 -14.39
CA PRO A 77 -5.40 9.52 -13.44
C PRO A 77 -6.43 8.40 -13.27
N LEU A 78 -6.71 7.64 -14.35
CA LEU A 78 -7.62 6.50 -14.27
C LEU A 78 -7.00 5.35 -13.47
N ALA A 79 -5.71 5.07 -13.68
CA ALA A 79 -4.96 4.08 -12.92
C ALA A 79 -4.94 4.41 -11.43
N ASP A 80 -4.66 5.66 -11.07
CA ASP A 80 -4.68 6.14 -9.68
C ASP A 80 -6.06 5.92 -9.02
N GLU A 81 -7.14 6.24 -9.75
CA GLU A 81 -8.50 6.07 -9.27
C GLU A 81 -8.87 4.59 -9.09
N LEU A 82 -8.48 3.73 -10.03
CA LEU A 82 -8.67 2.28 -9.92
C LEU A 82 -7.88 1.70 -8.74
N ALA A 83 -6.64 2.16 -8.52
CA ALA A 83 -5.82 1.77 -7.38
C ALA A 83 -6.46 2.20 -6.05
N ALA A 84 -7.01 3.43 -5.97
CA ALA A 84 -7.77 3.90 -4.82
C ALA A 84 -9.03 3.05 -4.58
N ASN A 85 -9.72 2.66 -5.64
CA ASN A 85 -10.91 1.82 -5.54
C ASN A 85 -10.61 0.40 -5.03
N VAL A 86 -9.50 -0.20 -5.49
CA VAL A 86 -9.00 -1.48 -4.99
C VAL A 86 -8.59 -1.40 -3.51
N THR A 87 -7.93 -0.30 -3.14
CA THR A 87 -7.53 0.03 -1.77
C THR A 87 -8.74 0.11 -0.83
N GLU A 88 -9.80 0.82 -1.25
CA GLU A 88 -11.05 0.92 -0.49
C GLU A 88 -11.75 -0.44 -0.34
N HIS A 89 -11.84 -1.23 -1.42
CA HIS A 89 -12.44 -2.56 -1.40
C HIS A 89 -11.71 -3.50 -0.43
N ALA A 90 -10.38 -3.59 -0.53
CA ALA A 90 -9.56 -4.41 0.36
C ALA A 90 -9.71 -3.99 1.83
N THR A 91 -9.81 -2.69 2.10
CA THR A 91 -10.09 -2.18 3.45
C THR A 91 -11.44 -2.70 3.97
N SER A 92 -12.49 -2.64 3.13
CA SER A 92 -13.82 -3.14 3.49
C SER A 92 -13.85 -4.66 3.77
N GLN A 93 -13.04 -5.43 3.05
CA GLN A 93 -12.91 -6.88 3.19
C GLN A 93 -11.87 -7.31 4.25
N ARG A 94 -11.18 -6.36 4.87
CA ARG A 94 -10.05 -6.60 5.80
C ARG A 94 -8.90 -7.39 5.18
N TYR A 95 -8.63 -7.15 3.90
CA TYR A 95 -7.45 -7.69 3.23
C TYR A 95 -6.24 -6.78 3.43
N ALA A 96 -5.05 -7.37 3.32
CA ALA A 96 -3.78 -6.66 3.42
C ALA A 96 -2.98 -6.75 2.12
N PHE A 97 -2.36 -5.64 1.72
CA PHE A 97 -1.36 -5.60 0.65
C PHE A 97 0.06 -5.67 1.24
N VAL A 98 1.01 -6.20 0.47
CA VAL A 98 2.44 -6.27 0.86
C VAL A 98 3.31 -5.17 0.22
N GLY A 99 2.68 -4.19 -0.41
CA GLY A 99 3.31 -3.12 -1.19
C GLY A 99 2.24 -2.22 -1.80
N PRO A 100 2.60 -1.06 -2.37
CA PRO A 100 1.64 -0.06 -2.84
C PRO A 100 0.74 -0.69 -3.90
N VAL A 101 -0.53 -0.28 -3.91
CA VAL A 101 -1.44 -0.68 -4.99
C VAL A 101 -1.07 0.11 -6.22
N THR A 102 -0.64 -0.59 -7.27
CA THR A 102 -0.34 0.02 -8.56
C THR A 102 -1.20 -0.63 -9.63
N VAL A 103 -1.81 0.20 -10.46
CA VAL A 103 -2.55 -0.22 -11.65
C VAL A 103 -1.83 0.36 -12.85
N SER A 104 -1.64 -0.43 -13.89
CA SER A 104 -1.08 0.01 -15.16
C SER A 104 -1.89 -0.55 -16.32
N PHE A 105 -1.79 0.12 -17.47
CA PHE A 105 -2.41 -0.31 -18.71
C PHE A 105 -1.33 -0.74 -19.69
N THR A 106 -1.63 -1.77 -20.49
CA THR A 106 -0.76 -2.18 -21.59
C THR A 106 -1.60 -2.62 -22.77
N GLU A 107 -1.05 -2.44 -23.97
CA GLU A 107 -1.68 -2.86 -25.21
C GLU A 107 -1.36 -4.33 -25.52
N SER A 108 -2.36 -5.08 -25.97
CA SER A 108 -2.22 -6.43 -26.49
C SER A 108 -2.94 -6.57 -27.83
N ALA A 109 -2.18 -6.88 -28.88
CA ALA A 109 -2.70 -7.13 -30.23
C ALA A 109 -3.52 -8.44 -30.32
N GLU A 110 -3.48 -9.28 -29.28
CA GLU A 110 -4.22 -10.54 -29.23
C GLU A 110 -5.67 -10.35 -28.74
N LEU A 111 -6.02 -9.17 -28.21
CA LEU A 111 -7.32 -8.89 -27.63
C LEU A 111 -8.25 -8.17 -28.62
N GLU A 112 -9.50 -8.65 -28.66
CA GLU A 112 -10.59 -7.97 -29.37
C GLU A 112 -11.10 -6.76 -28.55
N THR A 113 -11.62 -5.74 -29.23
CA THR A 113 -12.21 -4.57 -28.56
C THR A 113 -13.33 -4.96 -27.60
N GLY A 114 -13.31 -4.38 -26.39
CA GLY A 114 -14.25 -4.71 -25.33
C GLY A 114 -13.85 -5.95 -24.53
N ARG A 115 -12.69 -6.55 -24.82
CA ARG A 115 -12.05 -7.60 -24.02
C ARG A 115 -10.80 -7.04 -23.36
N PHE A 116 -10.60 -7.47 -22.13
CA PHE A 116 -9.42 -7.13 -21.35
C PHE A 116 -9.00 -8.32 -20.49
N LEU A 117 -7.72 -8.33 -20.13
CA LEU A 117 -7.16 -9.29 -19.17
C LEU A 117 -6.55 -8.52 -18.01
N ILE A 118 -6.65 -9.09 -16.81
CA ILE A 118 -5.98 -8.56 -15.62
C ILE A 118 -4.88 -9.53 -15.26
N ARG A 119 -3.65 -9.04 -15.24
CA ARG A 119 -2.54 -9.70 -14.55
C ARG A 119 -2.39 -9.10 -13.17
N SER A 120 -2.35 -9.96 -12.17
CA SER A 120 -2.16 -9.57 -10.78
C SER A 120 -0.88 -10.20 -10.24
N ALA A 121 -0.11 -9.43 -9.50
CA ALA A 121 1.08 -9.90 -8.81
C ALA A 121 1.12 -9.36 -7.38
N THR A 122 1.62 -10.21 -6.47
CA THR A 122 1.90 -9.81 -5.10
C THR A 122 3.37 -9.43 -5.04
N VAL A 123 3.65 -8.14 -5.21
CA VAL A 123 5.02 -7.61 -5.26
C VAL A 123 5.29 -6.79 -4.02
N ARG A 124 6.27 -7.24 -3.25
CA ARG A 124 6.69 -6.54 -2.03
C ARG A 124 7.30 -5.19 -2.40
N GLY A 125 6.62 -4.10 -2.09
CA GLY A 125 7.04 -2.74 -2.45
C GLY A 125 7.63 -1.96 -1.26
N ALA A 126 8.30 -0.85 -1.55
CA ALA A 126 9.03 -0.02 -0.57
C ALA A 126 8.15 0.64 0.51
N VAL A 127 6.82 0.66 0.34
CA VAL A 127 5.83 1.24 1.26
C VAL A 127 4.52 0.46 1.13
N ALA A 128 3.98 -0.11 2.20
CA ALA A 128 2.63 -0.66 2.15
C ALA A 128 1.60 0.50 2.04
N PRO A 129 0.57 0.40 1.20
CA PRO A 129 -0.47 1.40 1.05
C PRO A 129 -1.31 1.36 2.32
N ALA A 130 -1.77 2.54 2.74
CA ALA A 130 -2.51 2.78 3.98
C ALA A 130 -3.93 2.16 3.96
N THR A 131 -4.03 0.84 3.80
CA THR A 131 -5.29 0.08 3.93
C THR A 131 -5.49 -0.56 5.28
N ALA A 132 -4.55 -0.38 6.21
CA ALA A 132 -4.79 -0.72 7.61
C ALA A 132 -5.30 0.52 8.36
N VAL A 133 -6.54 0.93 8.11
CA VAL A 133 -7.28 1.70 9.13
C VAL A 133 -7.74 0.71 10.20
N ALA A 134 -6.82 0.41 11.11
CA ALA A 134 -7.01 0.30 12.54
C ALA A 134 -5.67 -0.17 13.12
N ALA A 135 -4.85 0.78 13.58
CA ALA A 135 -3.87 0.47 14.61
C ALA A 135 -4.66 -0.11 15.80
N SER A 136 -4.66 -1.42 15.95
CA SER A 136 -5.26 -2.05 17.11
C SER A 136 -4.49 -1.57 18.34
N ALA A 137 -5.22 -1.25 19.40
CA ALA A 137 -4.71 -0.65 20.61
C ALA A 137 -3.92 -1.69 21.44
N ARG A 138 -2.76 -2.16 20.97
CA ARG A 138 -1.80 -2.91 21.78
C ARG A 138 -0.38 -2.51 21.36
N HIS A 139 0.40 -2.08 22.35
CA HIS A 139 1.72 -1.45 22.21
C HIS A 139 2.53 -2.08 21.08
N PRO A 140 2.86 -1.31 20.01
CA PRO A 140 3.69 -1.82 18.93
C PRO A 140 5.02 -2.34 19.47
N LEU A 141 5.62 -3.31 18.80
CA LEU A 141 6.86 -3.94 19.21
C LEU A 141 7.92 -3.79 18.14
N VAL A 142 9.16 -3.59 18.55
CA VAL A 142 10.34 -3.70 17.68
C VAL A 142 11.26 -4.81 18.16
N ASP A 143 11.75 -5.65 17.26
CA ASP A 143 12.83 -6.61 17.52
C ASP A 143 14.11 -6.10 16.86
N ILE A 144 15.14 -5.95 17.68
CA ILE A 144 16.46 -5.48 17.29
C ILE A 144 17.45 -6.57 17.71
N ASP A 145 18.09 -7.21 16.73
CA ASP A 145 19.05 -8.29 16.96
C ASP A 145 18.54 -9.42 17.90
N GLY A 146 17.24 -9.75 17.81
CA GLY A 146 16.60 -10.78 18.62
C GLY A 146 16.15 -10.30 20.01
N GLN A 147 16.31 -9.01 20.32
CA GLN A 147 15.77 -8.38 21.53
C GLN A 147 14.50 -7.61 21.20
N ARG A 148 13.42 -7.93 21.92
CA ARG A 148 12.10 -7.36 21.70
C ARG A 148 11.83 -6.20 22.66
N TYR A 149 11.41 -5.07 22.11
CA TYR A 149 11.08 -3.84 22.84
C TYR A 149 9.64 -3.44 22.56
N LEU A 150 8.84 -3.33 23.61
CA LEU A 150 7.50 -2.76 23.54
C LEU A 150 7.60 -1.23 23.48
N LEU A 151 6.92 -0.62 22.52
CA LEU A 151 6.78 0.83 22.39
C LEU A 151 5.65 1.30 23.30
N THR A 152 5.98 1.57 24.56
CA THR A 152 5.02 1.99 25.59
C THR A 152 4.76 3.50 25.62
N GLY A 153 5.62 4.28 24.97
CA GLY A 153 5.51 5.74 24.89
C GLY A 153 5.03 6.24 23.52
N PRO A 154 4.57 7.51 23.43
CA PRO A 154 4.15 8.09 22.15
C PRO A 154 5.32 8.33 21.19
N VAL A 155 6.55 8.43 21.72
CA VAL A 155 7.78 8.60 20.95
C VAL A 155 8.85 7.69 21.55
N THR A 156 9.61 7.04 20.69
CA THR A 156 10.77 6.21 21.06
C THR A 156 11.92 6.53 20.11
N VAL A 157 13.06 6.94 20.65
CA VAL A 157 14.27 7.23 19.89
C VAL A 157 15.21 6.02 19.95
N ILE A 158 15.65 5.57 18.78
CA ILE A 158 16.64 4.51 18.60
C ILE A 158 17.95 5.13 18.12
N GLY A 159 19.05 4.74 18.76
CA GLY A 159 20.36 5.27 18.43
C GLY A 159 21.48 4.62 19.23
N ARG A 160 22.71 5.05 19.00
CA ARG A 160 23.89 4.57 19.74
C ARG A 160 24.22 5.42 20.97
N GLY A 161 23.66 6.63 21.05
CA GLY A 161 23.93 7.58 22.13
C GLY A 161 23.16 7.23 23.40
N SER A 162 23.67 7.65 24.55
CA SER A 162 22.97 7.54 25.85
C SER A 162 21.70 8.38 25.95
N GLU A 163 21.44 9.20 24.93
CA GLU A 163 20.26 10.05 24.75
C GLU A 163 19.12 9.34 24.00
N ALA A 164 19.32 8.10 23.53
CA ALA A 164 18.30 7.28 22.91
C ALA A 164 17.56 6.42 23.96
N ASP A 165 16.28 6.15 23.72
CA ASP A 165 15.46 5.28 24.56
C ASP A 165 15.85 3.81 24.38
N ILE A 166 16.18 3.42 23.14
CA ILE A 166 16.74 2.11 22.80
C ILE A 166 18.15 2.31 22.28
N ILE A 167 19.13 1.86 23.07
CA ILE A 167 20.55 1.97 22.74
C ILE A 167 20.99 0.73 21.97
N VAL A 168 21.51 0.93 20.77
CA VAL A 168 22.03 -0.12 19.90
C VAL A 168 23.53 0.07 19.70
N ASP A 169 24.31 -0.96 20.00
CA ASP A 169 25.77 -0.95 19.82
C ASP A 169 26.16 -1.29 18.38
N ASP A 170 25.99 -0.31 17.49
CA ASP A 170 26.43 -0.41 16.11
C ASP A 170 27.13 0.88 15.66
N PRO A 171 28.43 0.84 15.30
CA PRO A 171 29.16 2.00 14.79
C PRO A 171 28.49 2.69 13.59
N GLY A 172 27.68 1.98 12.81
CA GLY A 172 26.90 2.53 11.70
C GLY A 172 25.70 3.38 12.14
N ILE A 173 25.38 3.43 13.44
CA ILE A 173 24.23 4.14 13.98
C ILE A 173 24.66 5.47 14.62
N SER A 174 23.98 6.55 14.23
CA SER A 174 24.10 7.88 14.83
C SER A 174 23.60 7.91 16.28
N ARG A 175 24.03 8.89 17.08
CA ARG A 175 23.66 8.99 18.50
C ARG A 175 22.13 9.03 18.71
N ARG A 176 21.46 9.82 17.88
CA ARG A 176 20.01 9.81 17.64
C ARG A 176 19.82 9.52 16.17
N HIS A 177 19.32 8.33 15.82
CA HIS A 177 19.26 7.89 14.43
C HIS A 177 17.83 7.92 13.92
N LEU A 178 16.94 7.26 14.65
CA LEU A 178 15.58 6.99 14.23
C LEU A 178 14.62 7.33 15.37
N GLU A 179 13.54 8.02 15.05
CA GLU A 179 12.42 8.22 15.95
C GLU A 179 11.24 7.38 15.46
N ILE A 180 10.63 6.61 16.36
CA ILE A 180 9.36 5.94 16.12
C ILE A 180 8.30 6.65 16.95
N ARG A 181 7.29 7.20 16.28
CA ARG A 181 6.16 7.89 16.88
C ARG A 181 4.90 7.06 16.73
N VAL A 182 4.27 6.73 17.84
CA VAL A 182 2.99 6.02 17.89
C VAL A 182 1.89 7.08 18.00
N THR A 183 0.99 7.13 17.02
CA THR A 183 -0.18 8.00 17.00
C THR A 183 -1.47 7.18 16.90
N PRO A 184 -2.65 7.77 17.17
CA PRO A 184 -3.92 7.11 16.93
C PRO A 184 -4.13 6.66 15.47
N ASP A 185 -3.47 7.35 14.53
CA ASP A 185 -3.60 7.13 13.09
C ASP A 185 -2.56 6.13 12.54
N GLY A 186 -1.61 5.67 13.37
CA GLY A 186 -0.59 4.71 12.97
C GLY A 186 0.76 4.93 13.64
N VAL A 187 1.78 4.21 13.15
CA VAL A 187 3.16 4.36 13.65
C VAL A 187 4.02 4.97 12.55
N VAL A 188 4.78 6.00 12.87
CA VAL A 188 5.66 6.70 11.92
C VAL A 188 7.10 6.60 12.39
N ALA A 189 7.96 6.11 11.52
CA ALA A 189 9.41 6.14 11.68
C ALA A 189 9.97 7.38 10.98
N THR A 190 10.89 8.12 11.62
CA THR A 190 11.51 9.33 11.07
C THR A 190 13.00 9.34 11.34
N ASP A 191 13.80 9.50 10.30
CA ASP A 191 15.24 9.67 10.40
C ASP A 191 15.58 11.03 11.01
N LEU A 192 16.46 11.05 12.00
CA LEU A 192 16.83 12.25 12.76
C LEU A 192 18.06 12.97 12.20
N GLY A 193 18.31 12.85 10.89
CA GLY A 193 19.51 13.37 10.24
C GLY A 193 20.72 12.47 10.48
N SER A 194 20.50 11.17 10.38
CA SER A 194 21.55 10.17 10.60
C SER A 194 22.63 10.25 9.51
N THR A 195 23.83 9.75 9.83
CA THR A 195 24.98 9.80 8.92
C THR A 195 24.84 8.81 7.75
N ASN A 196 24.29 7.62 8.02
CA ASN A 196 24.18 6.55 7.04
C ASN A 196 22.76 6.40 6.46
N GLY A 197 21.80 7.16 6.99
CA GLY A 197 20.39 7.05 6.62
C GLY A 197 19.66 5.89 7.29
N THR A 198 18.35 6.04 7.37
CA THR A 198 17.42 4.97 7.70
C THR A 198 16.89 4.32 6.44
N PHE A 199 16.84 3.00 6.43
CA PHE A 199 16.25 2.21 5.35
C PHE A 199 15.01 1.49 5.84
N VAL A 200 13.97 1.42 5.02
CA VAL A 200 12.78 0.61 5.25
C VAL A 200 12.62 -0.31 4.05
N GLU A 201 12.54 -1.62 4.29
CA GLU A 201 12.53 -2.67 3.25
C GLU A 201 13.66 -2.47 2.21
N GLY A 202 14.85 -2.08 2.67
CA GLY A 202 16.03 -1.86 1.83
C GLY A 202 16.13 -0.51 1.12
N HIS A 203 15.14 0.38 1.27
CA HIS A 203 15.11 1.69 0.61
C HIS A 203 15.35 2.81 1.61
N GLN A 204 16.25 3.76 1.29
CA GLN A 204 16.55 4.88 2.17
C GLN A 204 15.38 5.86 2.20
N VAL A 205 14.89 6.19 3.40
CA VAL A 205 13.73 7.08 3.58
C VAL A 205 13.98 8.09 4.71
N PRO A 206 13.53 9.35 4.56
CA PRO A 206 13.57 10.33 5.66
C PRO A 206 12.47 10.08 6.69
N ALA A 207 11.34 9.49 6.28
CA ALA A 207 10.28 9.02 7.14
C ALA A 207 9.44 7.95 6.43
N ALA A 208 8.80 7.06 7.19
CA ALA A 208 7.88 6.06 6.68
C ALA A 208 6.80 5.72 7.73
N THR A 209 5.57 5.49 7.27
CA THR A 209 4.53 4.87 8.10
C THR A 209 4.81 3.37 8.19
N LEU A 210 4.90 2.85 9.40
CA LEU A 210 5.16 1.44 9.67
C LEU A 210 3.87 0.64 9.75
N VAL A 211 3.90 -0.52 9.12
CA VAL A 211 2.88 -1.57 9.20
C VAL A 211 3.49 -2.85 9.75
N ASP A 212 2.64 -3.72 10.29
CA ASP A 212 3.05 -5.00 10.85
C ASP A 212 3.96 -5.81 9.90
N GLY A 213 5.10 -6.26 10.42
CA GLY A 213 6.10 -7.03 9.68
C GLY A 213 7.12 -6.20 8.92
N ASN A 214 7.11 -4.86 9.01
CA ASN A 214 8.13 -4.04 8.38
C ASN A 214 9.53 -4.32 8.94
N THR A 215 10.51 -4.33 8.05
CA THR A 215 11.93 -4.35 8.35
C THR A 215 12.50 -2.95 8.12
N LEU A 216 13.08 -2.37 9.16
CA LEU A 216 13.95 -1.22 9.06
C LEU A 216 15.41 -1.66 9.16
N THR A 217 16.31 -0.91 8.52
CA THR A 217 17.75 -1.09 8.66
C THR A 217 18.38 0.27 8.97
N ILE A 218 19.14 0.32 10.05
CA ILE A 218 19.95 1.49 10.43
C ILE A 218 21.38 1.03 10.69
N GLY A 219 22.36 1.64 10.05
CA GLY A 219 23.73 1.11 10.05
C GLY A 219 23.77 -0.31 9.47
N ARG A 220 24.14 -1.30 10.29
CA ARG A 220 24.10 -2.74 9.98
C ARG A 220 23.01 -3.49 10.75
N THR A 221 22.30 -2.78 11.61
CA THR A 221 21.27 -3.33 12.50
C THR A 221 19.95 -3.45 11.74
N ARG A 222 19.33 -4.62 11.84
CA ARG A 222 18.00 -4.89 11.31
C ARG A 222 16.98 -4.79 12.45
N ILE A 223 15.93 -4.02 12.21
CA ILE A 223 14.82 -3.82 13.14
C ILE A 223 13.56 -4.38 12.50
N LEU A 224 12.89 -5.31 13.16
CA LEU A 224 11.57 -5.79 12.74
C LEU A 224 10.51 -5.09 13.57
N PHE A 225 9.44 -4.63 12.92
CA PHE A 225 8.33 -3.95 13.56
C PHE A 225 7.07 -4.80 13.49
N TRP A 226 6.34 -4.89 14.60
CA TRP A 226 5.02 -5.51 14.66
C TRP A 226 4.03 -4.60 15.38
N THR A 227 2.79 -4.61 14.91
CA THR A 227 1.68 -4.02 15.67
C THR A 227 1.24 -5.11 16.66
N GLY A 228 1.46 -4.93 17.96
CA GLY A 228 1.35 -5.99 18.95
C GLY A 228 0.12 -6.90 18.76
N ALA A 229 0.34 -8.20 18.63
CA ALA A 229 -0.70 -9.22 18.70
C ALA A 229 -0.98 -9.54 20.19
N ASP A 230 -2.23 -9.86 20.51
CA ASP A 230 -2.63 -10.37 21.83
C ASP A 230 -1.69 -11.49 22.31
N GLU A 231 -0.94 -11.24 23.39
CA GLU A 231 -0.69 -12.29 24.37
C GLU A 231 -1.89 -12.27 25.30
N ASP A 232 -2.88 -13.14 25.07
CA ASP A 232 -3.78 -13.69 26.09
C ASP A 232 -4.66 -14.80 25.47
N GLU A 233 -4.15 -16.04 25.43
CA GLU A 233 -4.98 -17.23 25.67
C GLU A 233 -4.07 -18.40 26.10
N ASP A 234 -3.61 -18.34 27.34
CA ASP A 234 -3.28 -19.53 28.13
C ASP A 234 -3.36 -19.18 29.63
N ARG A 235 -4.61 -19.04 30.13
CA ARG A 235 -4.98 -19.48 31.49
C ARG A 235 -6.47 -19.55 31.76
#